data_AF-A0A5N4EHX3-F1
#
_entry.id   AF-A0A5N4EHX3-F1
#
_cell.length_a   1.000
_cell.length_b   1.000
_cell.length_c   1.000
_cell.angle_alpha   90.00
_cell.angle_beta   90.00
_cell.angle_gamma   90.00
#
_symmetry.space_group_name_H-M   'P 1'
#
loop_
_entity.id
_entity.type
_entity.pdbx_description
1 polymer ?
#
loop_
_entity_poly.entity_id
_entity_poly.type
_entity_poly.pdbx_seq_one_letter_code
_entity_poly.pdbx_strand_id
1 'polypeptide(L)'
;MLLGFAMMAFSVLMFFLLGVTILKPFMLSTQREAANCTIIHTHITDWMDCAFSCGADCRGQGKYPCLQVLVNLTHSGQKALLHYNEVAVQTNSKCFYTPECHQDRKDLLNSALGIKEFFDLKNGTPFSCFYSPDSQSEDVILIKKYDRMVIFHCFGRH
;
A
#
# COMPACT_ATOMS: atom_id res chain seq x y z
N MET A 1 -15.03 -42.77 -7.06
CA MET A 1 -13.89 -42.51 -7.97
C MET A 1 -13.89 -41.06 -8.46
N LEU A 2 -14.89 -40.62 -9.24
CA LEU A 2 -15.00 -39.24 -9.75
C LEU A 2 -14.92 -38.14 -8.66
N LEU A 3 -15.59 -38.34 -7.53
CA LEU A 3 -15.57 -37.37 -6.42
C LEU A 3 -14.16 -37.20 -5.82
N GLY A 4 -13.38 -38.28 -5.73
CA GLY A 4 -12.01 -38.23 -5.20
C GLY A 4 -11.05 -37.45 -6.11
N PHE A 5 -11.14 -37.67 -7.44
CA PHE A 5 -10.37 -36.90 -8.42
C PHE A 5 -10.73 -35.41 -8.40
N ALA A 6 -12.02 -35.09 -8.27
CA ALA A 6 -12.47 -33.70 -8.15
C ALA A 6 -11.90 -33.02 -6.89
N MET A 7 -11.92 -33.69 -5.74
CA MET A 7 -11.38 -33.16 -4.48
C MET A 7 -9.85 -32.97 -4.55
N MET A 8 -9.12 -33.92 -5.17
CA MET A 8 -7.68 -33.76 -5.39
C MET A 8 -7.36 -32.58 -6.31
N ALA A 9 -8.09 -32.44 -7.43
CA ALA A 9 -7.89 -31.34 -8.36
C ALA A 9 -8.18 -29.98 -7.70
N PHE A 10 -9.25 -29.88 -6.90
CA PHE A 10 -9.58 -28.66 -6.17
C PHE A 10 -8.51 -28.32 -5.12
N SER A 11 -8.01 -29.31 -4.39
CA SER A 11 -6.94 -29.10 -3.40
C SER A 11 -5.68 -28.55 -4.05
N VAL A 12 -5.25 -29.16 -5.16
CA VAL A 12 -4.09 -28.70 -5.94
C VAL A 12 -4.31 -27.27 -6.43
N LEU A 13 -5.48 -26.97 -7.01
CA LEU A 13 -5.81 -25.62 -7.47
C LEU A 13 -5.77 -24.59 -6.33
N MET A 14 -6.33 -24.92 -5.16
CA MET A 14 -6.31 -24.02 -4.00
C MET A 14 -4.89 -23.76 -3.50
N PHE A 15 -4.03 -24.78 -3.44
CA PHE A 15 -2.62 -24.59 -3.09
C PHE A 15 -1.88 -23.70 -4.10
N PHE A 16 -2.15 -23.87 -5.40
CA PHE A 16 -1.58 -22.99 -6.42
C PHE A 16 -2.07 -21.55 -6.27
N LEU A 17 -3.36 -21.33 -6.02
CA LEU A 17 -3.92 -20.00 -5.80
C LEU A 17 -3.34 -19.33 -4.56
N LEU A 18 -3.20 -20.06 -3.44
CA LEU A 18 -2.56 -19.58 -2.22
C LEU A 18 -1.07 -19.27 -2.45
N GLY A 19 -0.37 -20.15 -3.16
CA GLY A 19 1.02 -19.94 -3.55
C GLY A 19 1.19 -18.66 -4.36
N VAL A 20 0.43 -18.48 -5.44
CA VAL A 20 0.53 -17.29 -6.30
C VAL A 20 0.13 -16.01 -5.56
N THR A 21 -0.94 -16.04 -4.75
CA THR A 21 -1.42 -14.85 -4.03
C THR A 21 -0.48 -14.39 -2.92
N ILE A 22 0.31 -15.29 -2.32
CA ILE A 22 1.28 -14.95 -1.27
C ILE A 22 2.67 -14.70 -1.84
N LEU A 23 3.13 -15.54 -2.77
CA LEU A 23 4.50 -15.47 -3.32
C LEU A 23 4.69 -14.24 -4.21
N LYS A 24 3.68 -13.89 -5.03
CA LYS A 24 3.80 -12.75 -5.96
C LYS A 24 4.02 -11.40 -5.25
N PRO A 25 3.21 -10.99 -4.26
CA PRO A 25 3.46 -9.73 -3.55
C PRO A 25 4.75 -9.77 -2.74
N PHE A 26 5.15 -10.95 -2.23
CA PHE A 26 6.43 -11.11 -1.54
C PHE A 26 7.61 -10.84 -2.47
N MET A 27 7.68 -11.51 -3.63
CA MET A 27 8.75 -11.31 -4.61
C MET A 27 8.86 -9.85 -5.06
N LEU A 28 7.71 -9.19 -5.32
CA LEU A 28 7.67 -7.77 -5.68
C LEU A 28 8.10 -6.83 -4.54
N SER A 29 7.95 -7.24 -3.28
CA SER A 29 8.45 -6.48 -2.12
C SER A 29 9.96 -6.68 -1.95
N THR A 30 10.47 -7.91 -2.13
CA THR A 30 11.90 -8.23 -2.02
C THR A 30 12.73 -7.55 -3.10
N GLN A 31 12.17 -7.39 -4.30
CA GLN A 31 12.82 -6.72 -5.43
C GLN A 31 13.02 -5.21 -5.23
N ARG A 32 12.31 -4.59 -4.28
CA ARG A 32 12.46 -3.15 -4.03
C ARG A 32 13.76 -2.85 -3.31
N GLU A 33 14.50 -1.88 -3.83
CA GLU A 33 15.79 -1.46 -3.31
C GLU A 33 15.64 -0.22 -2.43
N ALA A 34 16.46 -0.12 -1.38
CA ALA A 34 16.50 1.05 -0.53
C ALA A 34 17.19 2.22 -1.24
N ALA A 35 16.60 3.41 -1.14
CA ALA A 35 17.15 4.65 -1.68
C ALA A 35 16.92 5.80 -0.69
N ASN A 36 17.62 6.91 -0.93
CA ASN A 36 17.38 8.17 -0.21
C ASN A 36 16.40 9.02 -1.02
N CYS A 37 15.25 9.32 -0.42
CA CYS A 37 14.24 10.21 -1.00
C CYS A 37 14.26 11.56 -0.30
N THR A 38 14.07 12.63 -1.07
CA THR A 38 13.79 13.97 -0.54
C THR A 38 12.39 14.38 -0.95
N ILE A 39 11.67 15.04 -0.05
CA ILE A 39 10.33 15.55 -0.33
C ILE A 39 10.47 16.74 -1.26
N ILE A 40 9.66 16.78 -2.32
CA ILE A 40 9.56 17.93 -3.22
C ILE A 40 8.36 18.78 -2.79
N HIS A 41 7.18 18.16 -2.80
CA HIS A 41 5.92 18.81 -2.43
C HIS A 41 4.94 17.81 -1.85
N THR A 42 4.14 18.28 -0.89
CA THR A 42 2.98 17.57 -0.39
C THR A 42 1.73 18.39 -0.65
N HIS A 43 0.68 17.75 -1.17
CA HIS A 43 -0.57 18.43 -1.42
C HIS A 43 -1.75 17.50 -1.22
N ILE A 44 -2.84 18.05 -0.70
CA ILE A 44 -4.12 17.37 -0.64
C ILE A 44 -4.85 17.73 -1.92
N THR A 45 -5.21 16.70 -2.69
CA THR A 45 -5.95 16.85 -3.96
C THR A 45 -7.46 16.77 -3.68
N ASP A 46 -8.16 15.90 -4.40
CA ASP A 46 -9.58 15.72 -4.31
C ASP A 46 -9.99 14.74 -3.22
N TRP A 47 -11.29 14.80 -2.92
CA TRP A 47 -11.96 13.84 -2.06
C TRP A 47 -12.30 12.58 -2.85
N MET A 48 -11.83 11.44 -2.36
CA MET A 48 -12.09 10.12 -2.93
C MET A 48 -13.26 9.47 -2.21
N ASP A 49 -14.14 8.83 -2.97
CA ASP A 49 -15.26 8.07 -2.40
C ASP A 49 -14.76 6.81 -1.69
N CYS A 50 -15.35 6.51 -0.54
CA CYS A 50 -15.11 5.29 0.21
C CYS A 50 -16.40 4.76 0.82
N ALA A 51 -16.42 3.47 1.14
CA ALA A 51 -17.53 2.83 1.83
C ALA A 51 -17.10 2.41 3.23
N PHE A 52 -17.98 2.59 4.20
CA PHE A 52 -17.77 2.14 5.58
C PHE A 52 -18.97 1.32 6.08
N SER A 53 -18.70 0.42 7.01
CA SER A 53 -19.77 -0.35 7.67
C SER A 53 -20.32 0.47 8.84
N CYS A 54 -21.64 0.70 8.86
CA CYS A 54 -22.33 1.44 9.93
C CYS A 54 -23.14 0.55 10.87
N GLY A 55 -22.99 -0.77 10.77
CA GLY A 55 -23.73 -1.76 11.57
C GLY A 55 -24.16 -2.97 10.73
N ALA A 56 -25.05 -3.79 11.27
CA ALA A 56 -25.64 -4.92 10.53
C ALA A 56 -26.38 -4.39 9.29
N ASP A 57 -25.97 -4.85 8.11
CA ASP A 57 -26.50 -4.51 6.78
C ASP A 57 -26.46 -3.02 6.38
N CYS A 58 -25.66 -2.20 7.06
CA CYS A 58 -25.51 -0.79 6.73
C CYS A 58 -24.19 -0.53 6.00
N ARG A 59 -24.27 -0.04 4.74
CA ARG A 59 -23.14 0.49 3.99
C ARG A 59 -23.26 2.00 3.88
N GLY A 60 -22.45 2.71 4.67
CA GLY A 60 -22.31 4.15 4.59
C GLY A 60 -21.39 4.55 3.44
N GLN A 61 -21.70 5.65 2.78
CA GLN A 61 -20.79 6.31 1.84
C GLN A 61 -20.07 7.45 2.54
N GLY A 62 -18.74 7.40 2.51
CA GLY A 62 -17.85 8.42 3.02
C GLY A 62 -17.01 9.01 1.91
N LYS A 63 -16.29 10.07 2.24
CA LYS A 63 -15.24 10.61 1.40
C LYS A 63 -14.01 10.85 2.25
N TYR A 64 -12.82 10.62 1.69
CA TYR A 64 -11.56 10.93 2.34
C TYR A 64 -10.69 11.81 1.44
N PRO A 65 -9.88 12.72 2.01
CA PRO A 65 -8.97 13.54 1.22
C PRO A 65 -7.78 12.70 0.71
N CYS A 66 -7.46 12.81 -0.58
CA CYS A 66 -6.29 12.17 -1.15
C CYS A 66 -5.03 13.02 -0.94
N LEU A 67 -4.14 12.56 -0.05
CA LEU A 67 -2.82 13.17 0.15
C LEU A 67 -1.83 12.63 -0.89
N GLN A 68 -1.20 13.53 -1.64
CA GLN A 68 -0.11 13.22 -2.57
C GLN A 68 1.21 13.76 -2.03
N VAL A 69 2.21 12.88 -1.98
CA VAL A 69 3.56 13.20 -1.53
C VAL A 69 4.51 12.92 -2.68
N LEU A 70 5.04 13.96 -3.30
CA LEU A 70 5.98 13.82 -4.40
C LEU A 70 7.41 13.86 -3.85
N VAL A 71 8.22 12.87 -4.22
CA VAL A 71 9.60 12.73 -3.77
C VAL A 71 10.57 12.71 -4.94
N ASN A 72 11.82 13.06 -4.65
CA ASN A 72 12.95 12.93 -5.56
C ASN A 72 13.87 11.82 -5.04
N LEU A 73 14.23 10.86 -5.89
CA LEU A 73 15.27 9.90 -5.58
C LEU A 73 16.64 10.57 -5.69
N THR A 74 17.41 10.57 -4.61
CA THR A 74 18.69 11.29 -4.53
C THR A 74 19.72 10.75 -5.53
N HIS A 75 19.69 9.46 -5.85
CA HIS A 75 20.65 8.82 -6.76
C HIS A 75 20.35 9.09 -8.24
N SER A 76 19.08 9.05 -8.65
CA SER A 76 18.68 9.19 -10.06
C SER A 76 18.14 10.58 -10.42
N GLY A 77 17.76 11.40 -9.44
CA GLY A 77 17.04 12.66 -9.66
C GLY A 77 15.61 12.46 -10.16
N GLN A 78 15.11 11.22 -10.17
CA GLN A 78 13.78 10.87 -10.66
C GLN A 78 12.72 11.32 -9.65
N LYS A 79 11.64 11.92 -10.17
CA LYS A 79 10.47 12.32 -9.39
C LYS A 79 9.46 11.19 -9.38
N ALA A 80 8.92 10.88 -8.21
CA ALA A 80 8.03 9.75 -8.02
C ALA A 80 6.96 10.08 -6.98
N LEU A 81 5.80 9.43 -7.09
CA LEU A 81 4.78 9.49 -6.05
C LEU A 81 5.19 8.55 -4.92
N LEU A 82 5.22 9.07 -3.70
CA LEU A 82 5.45 8.29 -2.50
C LEU A 82 4.13 7.67 -2.03
N HIS A 83 4.20 6.40 -1.70
CA HIS A 83 3.15 5.60 -1.09
C HIS A 83 3.60 5.11 0.29
N TYR A 84 2.67 4.87 1.20
CA TYR A 84 2.99 4.38 2.52
C TYR A 84 3.62 2.98 2.44
N ASN A 85 2.99 2.06 1.70
CA ASN A 85 3.44 0.69 1.51
C ASN A 85 2.89 0.09 0.19
N GLU A 86 3.18 -1.18 -0.06
CA GLU A 86 2.73 -1.92 -1.25
C GLU A 86 1.21 -2.03 -1.36
N VAL A 87 0.51 -2.03 -0.23
CA VAL A 87 -0.97 -2.11 -0.21
C VAL A 87 -1.58 -0.80 -0.66
N ALA A 88 -0.98 0.34 -0.30
CA ALA A 88 -1.41 1.65 -0.78
C ALA A 88 -1.32 1.73 -2.31
N VAL A 89 -0.20 1.26 -2.88
CA VAL A 89 0.01 1.19 -4.35
C VAL A 89 -1.09 0.36 -5.03
N GLN A 90 -1.45 -0.79 -4.45
CA GLN A 90 -2.47 -1.68 -5.02
C GLN A 90 -3.91 -1.18 -4.82
N THR A 91 -4.19 -0.49 -3.72
CA THR A 91 -5.55 -0.03 -3.37
C THR A 91 -5.89 1.26 -4.11
N ASN A 92 -4.98 2.23 -4.14
CA ASN A 92 -5.16 3.49 -4.83
C ASN A 92 -3.79 4.08 -5.22
N SER A 93 -3.39 3.88 -6.46
CA SER A 93 -2.10 4.33 -6.99
C SER A 93 -1.95 5.86 -7.12
N LYS A 94 -2.96 6.65 -6.72
CA LYS A 94 -2.93 8.11 -6.79
C LYS A 94 -2.67 8.80 -5.45
N CYS A 95 -2.73 8.09 -4.33
CA CYS A 95 -2.66 8.67 -2.99
C CYS A 95 -1.59 7.98 -2.15
N PHE A 96 -0.95 8.74 -1.25
CA PHE A 96 0.06 8.23 -0.31
C PHE A 96 -0.48 7.07 0.55
N TYR A 97 -1.72 7.18 1.02
CA TYR A 97 -2.40 6.15 1.79
C TYR A 97 -3.92 6.20 1.58
N THR A 98 -4.60 5.11 1.90
CA THR A 98 -6.07 5.05 1.97
C THR A 98 -6.45 4.82 3.44
N PRO A 99 -7.08 5.79 4.12
CA PRO A 99 -7.50 5.64 5.51
C PRO A 99 -8.67 4.67 5.64
N GLU A 100 -8.90 4.18 6.86
CA GLU A 100 -10.14 3.50 7.20
C GLU A 100 -11.31 4.48 7.12
N CYS A 101 -12.20 4.24 6.16
CA CYS A 101 -13.35 5.08 5.93
C CYS A 101 -14.29 5.03 7.16
N HIS A 102 -14.70 6.19 7.65
CA HIS A 102 -15.67 6.32 8.72
C HIS A 102 -16.47 7.62 8.53
N GLN A 103 -17.53 7.79 9.32
CA GLN A 103 -18.47 8.89 9.15
C GLN A 103 -17.83 10.27 9.42
N ASP A 104 -16.85 10.36 10.33
CA ASP A 104 -16.23 11.63 10.70
C ASP A 104 -15.24 12.12 9.63
N ARG A 105 -15.72 13.01 8.77
CA ARG A 105 -14.90 13.64 7.73
C ARG A 105 -13.85 14.59 8.30
N LYS A 106 -14.08 15.18 9.48
CA LYS A 106 -13.13 16.11 10.09
C LYS A 106 -11.94 15.33 10.61
N ASP A 107 -12.15 14.16 11.20
CA ASP A 107 -11.07 13.30 11.67
C ASP A 107 -10.20 12.79 10.51
N LEU A 108 -10.83 12.38 9.40
CA LEU A 108 -10.12 12.03 8.17
C LEU A 108 -9.29 13.19 7.61
N LEU A 109 -9.84 14.41 7.63
CA LEU A 109 -9.14 15.60 7.17
C LEU A 109 -7.98 16.00 8.11
N ASN A 110 -8.22 16.00 9.42
CA ASN A 110 -7.20 16.31 10.42
C ASN A 110 -6.03 15.32 10.36
N SER A 111 -6.32 14.03 10.12
CA SER A 111 -5.29 13.01 9.92
C SER A 111 -4.44 13.31 8.68
N ALA A 112 -5.07 13.65 7.56
CA ALA A 112 -4.35 13.99 6.34
C ALA A 112 -3.53 15.28 6.49
N LEU A 113 -4.06 16.29 7.19
CA LEU A 113 -3.36 17.54 7.50
C LEU A 113 -2.15 17.30 8.41
N GLY A 114 -2.28 16.47 9.44
CA GLY A 114 -1.15 16.13 10.33
C GLY A 114 -0.01 15.43 9.59
N ILE A 115 -0.34 14.53 8.66
CA ILE A 115 0.69 13.87 7.81
C ILE A 115 1.31 14.89 6.83
N LYS A 116 0.49 15.77 6.24
CA LYS A 116 0.98 16.85 5.38
C LYS A 116 1.98 17.74 6.13
N GLU A 117 1.61 18.19 7.33
CA GLU A 117 2.46 19.03 8.19
C GLU A 117 3.77 18.33 8.55
N PHE A 118 3.72 17.03 8.90
CA PHE A 118 4.92 16.24 9.17
C PHE A 118 5.89 16.24 7.98
N PHE A 119 5.38 16.04 6.77
CA PHE A 119 6.22 16.04 5.57
C PHE A 119 6.68 17.45 5.17
N ASP A 120 5.86 18.47 5.37
CA ASP A 120 6.26 19.86 5.14
C ASP A 120 7.40 20.30 6.08
N LEU A 121 7.37 19.86 7.34
CA LEU A 121 8.47 20.07 8.30
C LEU A 121 9.74 19.29 7.95
N LYS A 122 9.60 18.15 7.27
CA LYS A 122 10.71 17.31 6.80
C LYS A 122 11.19 17.68 5.39
N ASN A 123 10.63 18.73 4.79
CA ASN A 123 10.96 19.13 3.43
C ASN A 123 12.47 19.41 3.27
N GLY A 124 13.08 18.85 2.23
CA GLY A 124 14.52 18.93 1.98
C GLY A 124 15.40 17.97 2.79
N THR A 125 14.87 17.27 3.81
CA THR A 125 15.65 16.24 4.53
C THR A 125 15.55 14.88 3.83
N PRO A 126 16.69 14.22 3.53
CA PRO A 126 16.66 12.89 2.94
C PRO A 126 16.22 11.84 3.98
N PHE A 127 15.39 10.91 3.54
CA PHE A 127 14.93 9.77 4.34
C PHE A 127 14.99 8.47 3.52
N SER A 128 15.03 7.33 4.21
CA SER A 128 15.03 6.02 3.56
C SER A 128 13.66 5.72 2.96
N CYS A 129 13.65 5.37 1.67
CA CYS A 129 12.49 4.93 0.91
C CYS A 129 12.86 3.70 0.07
N PHE A 130 11.89 3.08 -0.58
CA PHE A 130 12.16 1.93 -1.45
C PHE A 130 11.53 2.11 -2.82
N TYR A 131 12.31 1.87 -3.86
CA TYR A 131 11.88 1.96 -5.26
C TYR A 131 11.97 0.59 -5.94
N SER A 132 11.20 0.39 -7.01
CA SER A 132 11.25 -0.84 -7.80
C SER A 132 11.97 -0.58 -9.12
N PRO A 133 13.11 -1.24 -9.40
CA PRO A 133 13.90 -0.99 -10.62
C PRO A 133 13.19 -1.45 -11.91
N ASP A 134 12.33 -2.47 -11.82
CA ASP A 134 11.62 -3.06 -12.97
C ASP A 134 10.20 -2.51 -13.18
N SER A 135 9.74 -1.62 -12.29
CA SER A 135 8.41 -1.05 -12.39
C SER A 135 8.38 0.06 -13.45
N GLN A 136 7.53 -0.10 -14.47
CA GLN A 136 7.21 0.99 -15.40
C GLN A 136 6.51 2.16 -14.70
N SER A 137 5.88 1.91 -13.55
CA SER A 137 5.29 2.96 -12.72
C SER A 137 6.32 3.46 -11.71
N GLU A 138 6.49 4.79 -11.66
CA GLU A 138 7.40 5.55 -10.80
C GLU A 138 6.91 5.54 -9.33
N ASP A 139 6.62 4.36 -8.80
CA ASP A 139 6.06 4.18 -7.46
C ASP A 139 7.17 3.92 -6.44
N VAL A 140 7.26 4.80 -5.46
CA VAL A 140 8.18 4.68 -4.33
C VAL A 140 7.36 4.41 -3.08
N ILE A 141 7.84 3.53 -2.20
CA ILE A 141 7.18 3.23 -0.92
C ILE A 141 8.04 3.69 0.26
N LEU A 142 7.39 4.11 1.35
CA LEU A 142 8.05 4.52 2.58
C LEU A 142 8.48 3.29 3.41
N ILE A 143 7.59 2.31 3.57
CA ILE A 143 7.85 1.10 4.35
C ILE A 143 7.45 -0.16 3.56
N LYS A 144 8.27 -1.20 3.67
CA LYS A 144 7.95 -2.54 3.17
C LYS A 144 7.03 -3.26 4.15
N LYS A 145 5.81 -3.60 3.73
CA LYS A 145 4.88 -4.41 4.54
C LYS A 145 5.35 -5.86 4.64
N TYR A 146 5.97 -6.39 3.59
CA TYR A 146 6.32 -7.82 3.49
C TYR A 146 7.79 -8.13 3.84
N ASP A 147 8.49 -7.22 4.54
CA ASP A 147 9.92 -7.33 4.89
C ASP A 147 10.22 -8.41 5.95
N ARG A 148 9.22 -8.88 6.71
CA ARG A 148 9.40 -9.88 7.76
C ARG A 148 8.38 -11.02 7.64
N MET A 149 8.88 -12.20 7.26
CA MET A 149 8.39 -13.51 7.73
C MET A 149 6.85 -13.68 7.89
N VAL A 150 6.07 -13.45 6.83
CA VAL A 150 4.68 -13.99 6.81
C VAL A 150 4.68 -15.50 6.50
N ILE A 151 5.84 -16.08 6.19
CA ILE A 151 5.98 -17.50 5.86
C ILE A 151 5.80 -18.41 7.10
N PHE A 152 5.92 -17.92 8.34
CA PHE A 152 5.85 -18.78 9.52
C PHE A 152 4.45 -19.03 10.09
N HIS A 153 3.42 -18.31 9.66
CA HIS A 153 2.07 -18.51 10.20
C HIS A 153 1.16 -19.46 9.41
N CYS A 154 1.56 -19.88 8.19
CA CYS A 154 0.76 -20.82 7.38
C CYS A 154 1.27 -22.27 7.38
N PHE A 155 2.51 -22.53 7.79
CA PHE A 155 3.12 -23.89 7.74
C PHE A 155 3.53 -24.48 9.10
N GLY A 156 3.32 -23.75 10.21
CA GLY A 156 3.86 -24.10 11.53
C GLY A 156 2.82 -24.27 12.63
N ARG A 157 1.78 -25.07 12.41
CA ARG A 157 1.01 -25.66 13.52
C ARG A 157 0.39 -26.97 13.04
N HIS A 158 1.22 -28.00 12.98
CA HIS A 158 0.78 -29.38 12.91
C HIS A 158 1.31 -30.13 14.12
#